data_AF-A0A540VNZ7-F1
#
_entry.id   AF-A0A540VNZ7-F1
#
_cell.length_a   1.000
_cell.length_b   1.000
_cell.length_c   1.000
_cell.angle_alpha   90.00
_cell.angle_beta   90.00
_cell.angle_gamma   90.00
#
_symmetry.space_group_name_H-M   'P 1'
#
loop_
_entity.id
_entity.type
_entity.pdbx_description
1 polymer ?
#
loop_
_entity_poly.entity_id
_entity_poly.type
_entity_poly.pdbx_seq_one_letter_code
_entity_poly.pdbx_strand_id
1 'polypeptide(L)'
;MQKNQGFTLIELMIVVAIIGILAAIAIPQYQDYTIRSQVSEGPSLASGAKTAMSEFYANKGEFASANASYGLPGRGDISGDYVDRVDAAGTGTDGQIVIRYGGDSVNSTIEDDELVLSAVTSAGSVNWVCQTTDAPNNAISNEYIPTNCR
;
A
#
# COMPACT_ATOMS: atom_id res chain seq x y z
N MET A 1 17.96 17.57 -55.73
CA MET A 1 16.79 16.71 -55.44
C MET A 1 17.18 15.74 -54.33
N GLN A 2 16.74 15.98 -53.10
CA GLN A 2 16.93 15.03 -52.00
C GLN A 2 16.02 13.82 -52.24
N LYS A 3 16.60 12.63 -52.26
CA LYS A 3 15.89 11.37 -52.43
C LYS A 3 15.30 11.01 -51.06
N ASN A 4 14.00 11.19 -50.87
CA ASN A 4 13.33 10.69 -49.67
C ASN A 4 13.41 9.16 -49.66
N GLN A 5 14.29 8.63 -48.82
CA GLN A 5 14.36 7.20 -48.51
C GLN A 5 13.21 6.90 -47.53
N GLY A 6 12.17 6.22 -48.02
CA GLY A 6 11.10 5.70 -47.17
C GLY A 6 11.46 4.35 -46.55
N PHE A 7 10.81 4.01 -45.44
CA PHE A 7 10.90 2.68 -44.82
C PHE A 7 10.14 1.64 -45.64
N THR A 8 10.65 0.40 -45.66
CA THR A 8 9.96 -0.73 -46.28
C THR A 8 8.90 -1.32 -45.34
N LEU A 9 7.86 -1.93 -45.92
CA LEU A 9 6.84 -2.64 -45.14
C LEU A 9 7.43 -3.76 -44.27
N ILE A 10 8.47 -4.44 -44.77
CA ILE A 10 9.11 -5.53 -44.04
C ILE A 10 9.91 -5.02 -42.83
N GLU A 11 10.60 -3.88 -42.96
CA GLU A 11 11.29 -3.23 -41.83
C GLU A 11 10.28 -2.84 -40.74
N LEU A 12 9.15 -2.25 -41.13
CA LEU A 12 8.11 -1.85 -40.18
C LEU A 12 7.49 -3.07 -39.47
N MET A 13 7.24 -4.17 -40.18
CA MET A 13 6.71 -5.40 -39.58
C MET A 13 7.67 -6.04 -38.57
N ILE A 14 8.97 -6.07 -38.86
CA ILE A 14 9.98 -6.60 -37.92
C ILE A 14 10.05 -5.73 -36.66
N VAL A 15 10.03 -4.41 -36.82
CA VAL A 15 10.05 -3.48 -35.67
C VAL A 15 8.81 -3.68 -34.79
N VAL A 16 7.62 -3.78 -35.38
CA VAL A 16 6.38 -4.03 -34.63
C VAL A 16 6.43 -5.39 -33.91
N ALA A 17 6.97 -6.43 -34.54
CA ALA A 17 7.12 -7.75 -33.92
C ALA A 17 8.03 -7.69 -32.68
N ILE A 18 9.17 -6.99 -32.76
CA ILE A 18 10.08 -6.82 -31.62
C ILE A 18 9.43 -6.02 -30.49
N ILE A 19 8.76 -4.90 -30.82
CA ILE A 19 8.05 -4.08 -29.83
C ILE A 19 6.94 -4.90 -29.15
N GLY A 20 6.21 -5.74 -29.89
CA GLY A 20 5.18 -6.61 -29.35
C GLY A 20 5.71 -7.58 -28.28
N ILE A 21 6.86 -8.21 -28.53
CA ILE A 21 7.51 -9.11 -27.56
C ILE A 21 7.94 -8.35 -26.31
N LEU A 22 8.58 -7.19 -26.48
CA LEU A 22 9.02 -6.37 -25.34
C LEU A 22 7.84 -5.87 -24.51
N ALA A 23 6.75 -5.43 -25.16
CA ALA A 23 5.55 -4.94 -24.49
C ALA A 23 4.86 -6.03 -23.66
N ALA A 24 4.81 -7.28 -24.15
CA ALA A 24 4.21 -8.40 -23.43
C ALA A 24 4.88 -8.67 -22.06
N ILE A 25 6.18 -8.40 -21.94
CA ILE A 25 6.95 -8.55 -20.69
C ILE A 25 6.90 -7.26 -19.86
N ALA A 26 7.03 -6.11 -20.51
CA ALA A 26 7.13 -4.82 -19.83
C ALA A 26 5.82 -4.34 -19.22
N ILE A 27 4.68 -4.58 -19.86
CA ILE A 27 3.36 -4.13 -19.38
C ILE A 27 3.01 -4.71 -18.00
N PRO A 28 3.05 -6.04 -17.76
CA PRO A 28 2.71 -6.59 -16.45
C PRO A 28 3.68 -6.09 -15.36
N GLN A 29 4.98 -6.03 -15.64
CA GLN A 29 5.96 -5.51 -14.67
C GLN A 29 5.72 -4.03 -14.32
N TYR A 30 5.34 -3.22 -15.31
CA TYR A 30 4.99 -1.82 -15.09
C TYR A 30 3.69 -1.70 -14.27
N GLN A 31 2.70 -2.55 -14.53
CA GLN A 31 1.48 -2.60 -13.73
C GLN A 31 1.80 -2.92 -12.26
N ASP A 32 2.58 -3.95 -11.97
CA ASP A 32 2.97 -4.31 -10.60
C ASP A 32 3.75 -3.17 -9.92
N TYR A 33 4.60 -2.46 -10.66
CA TYR A 33 5.30 -1.29 -10.14
C TYR A 33 4.33 -0.16 -9.78
N THR A 34 3.36 0.14 -10.65
CA THR A 34 2.34 1.16 -10.36
C THR A 34 1.49 0.79 -9.15
N ILE A 35 1.09 -0.49 -9.03
CA ILE A 35 0.35 -0.99 -7.86
C ILE A 35 1.19 -0.81 -6.59
N ARG A 36 2.45 -1.26 -6.58
CA ARG A 36 3.37 -1.04 -5.44
C ARG A 36 3.53 0.43 -5.07
N SER A 37 3.53 1.31 -6.06
CA SER A 37 3.57 2.77 -5.82
C SER A 37 2.31 3.26 -5.11
N GLN A 38 1.12 2.80 -5.51
CA GLN A 38 -0.14 3.13 -4.82
C GLN A 38 -0.12 2.61 -3.37
N VAL A 39 0.34 1.37 -3.17
CA VAL A 39 0.43 0.74 -1.83
C VAL A 39 1.31 1.54 -0.87
N SER A 40 2.35 2.20 -1.37
CA SER A 40 3.29 2.99 -0.57
C SER A 40 2.67 4.23 0.11
N GLU A 41 1.53 4.72 -0.38
CA GLU A 41 0.79 5.82 0.25
C GLU A 41 0.27 5.43 1.64
N GLY A 42 -0.24 4.21 1.78
CA GLY A 42 -0.83 3.69 3.01
C GLY A 42 0.06 3.88 4.25
N PRO A 43 1.28 3.32 4.26
CA PRO A 43 2.21 3.52 5.37
C PRO A 43 2.57 4.98 5.66
N SER A 44 2.55 5.85 4.64
CA SER A 44 2.78 7.29 4.79
C SER A 44 1.64 7.95 5.58
N LEU A 45 0.38 7.67 5.20
CA LEU A 45 -0.81 8.16 5.91
C LEU A 45 -0.92 7.60 7.33
N ALA A 46 -0.56 6.33 7.51
CA ALA A 46 -0.57 5.67 8.81
C ALA A 46 0.54 6.14 9.78
N SER A 47 1.51 6.95 9.34
CA SER A 47 2.63 7.41 10.18
C SER A 47 2.19 8.22 11.41
N GLY A 48 1.17 9.07 11.25
CA GLY A 48 0.55 9.81 12.36
C GLY A 48 -0.12 8.88 13.36
N ALA A 49 -0.85 7.87 12.86
CA ALA A 49 -1.50 6.87 13.70
C ALA A 49 -0.48 6.04 14.50
N LYS A 50 0.64 5.63 13.89
CA LYS A 50 1.75 4.94 14.60
C LYS A 50 2.26 5.74 15.78
N THR A 51 2.50 7.03 15.56
CA THR A 51 2.98 7.94 16.61
C THR A 51 1.96 8.02 17.75
N ALA A 52 0.70 8.33 17.42
CA ALA A 52 -0.37 8.48 18.41
C ALA A 52 -0.60 7.19 19.22
N MET A 53 -0.62 6.03 18.57
CA MET A 53 -0.74 4.74 19.24
C MET A 53 0.45 4.43 20.14
N SER A 54 1.67 4.76 19.70
CA SER A 54 2.89 4.50 20.49
C SER A 54 2.95 5.40 21.73
N GLU A 55 2.58 6.67 21.59
CA GLU A 55 2.45 7.59 22.73
C GLU A 55 1.35 7.15 23.70
N PHE A 56 0.21 6.70 23.19
CA PHE A 56 -0.87 6.19 24.03
C PHE A 56 -0.41 4.97 24.83
N TYR A 57 0.23 4.00 24.17
CA TYR A 57 0.79 2.83 24.84
C TYR A 57 1.85 3.20 25.89
N ALA A 58 2.74 4.14 25.58
CA ALA A 58 3.75 4.61 26.54
C ALA A 58 3.12 5.24 27.81
N ASN A 59 1.97 5.90 27.66
CA ASN A 59 1.26 6.55 28.78
C ASN A 59 0.34 5.60 29.56
N LYS A 60 -0.27 4.62 28.89
CA LYS A 60 -1.33 3.78 29.46
C LYS A 60 -0.92 2.33 29.70
N GLY A 61 0.15 1.87 29.05
CA GLY A 61 0.59 0.47 29.07
C GLY A 61 -0.29 -0.48 28.26
N GLU A 62 -1.28 0.05 27.53
CA GLU A 62 -2.20 -0.71 26.70
C GLU A 62 -2.65 0.11 25.48
N PHE A 63 -3.11 -0.58 24.45
CA PHE A 63 -3.79 -0.02 23.29
C PHE A 63 -5.30 0.08 23.52
N ALA A 64 -5.95 1.01 22.80
CA ALA A 64 -7.38 1.25 22.82
C ALA A 64 -8.04 0.81 21.52
N SER A 65 -9.36 0.60 21.54
CA SER A 65 -10.07 -0.08 20.46
C SER A 65 -10.43 0.79 19.25
N ALA A 66 -10.10 2.09 19.23
CA ALA A 66 -10.56 3.00 18.17
C ALA A 66 -9.68 4.25 17.98
N ASN A 67 -9.69 4.80 16.76
CA ASN A 67 -9.02 6.06 16.38
C ASN A 67 -9.22 7.19 17.39
N ALA A 68 -10.47 7.43 17.80
CA ALA A 68 -10.82 8.54 18.68
C ALA A 68 -10.12 8.46 20.05
N SER A 69 -9.82 7.25 20.54
CA SER A 69 -9.06 7.05 21.78
C SER A 69 -7.61 7.53 21.68
N TYR A 70 -7.08 7.54 20.46
CA TYR A 70 -5.75 8.04 20.14
C TYR A 70 -5.76 9.52 19.71
N GLY A 71 -6.91 10.21 19.76
CA GLY A 71 -7.05 11.58 19.27
C GLY A 71 -6.98 11.70 17.74
N LEU A 72 -7.18 10.60 17.02
CA LEU A 72 -7.19 10.56 15.56
C LEU A 72 -8.60 10.84 15.02
N PRO A 73 -8.71 11.32 13.76
CA PRO A 73 -9.99 11.41 13.05
C PRO A 73 -10.75 10.08 13.01
N GLY A 74 -12.06 10.14 12.81
CA GLY A 74 -12.93 8.98 12.79
C GLY A 74 -12.58 7.98 11.69
N ARG A 75 -13.24 6.83 11.73
CA ARG A 75 -13.10 5.79 10.70
C ARG A 75 -13.54 6.36 9.34
N GLY A 76 -12.65 6.29 8.34
CA GLY A 76 -12.89 6.84 7.01
C GLY A 76 -12.47 8.30 6.82
N ASP A 77 -12.09 9.00 7.89
CA ASP A 77 -11.64 10.40 7.77
C ASP A 77 -10.15 10.53 7.44
N ILE A 78 -9.38 9.44 7.62
CA ILE A 78 -7.98 9.34 7.21
C ILE A 78 -7.91 8.62 5.88
N SER A 79 -8.00 9.37 4.78
CA SER A 79 -8.04 8.87 3.41
C SER A 79 -7.00 9.58 2.53
N GLY A 80 -6.73 9.02 1.36
CA GLY A 80 -5.80 9.53 0.35
C GLY A 80 -6.27 9.24 -1.07
N ASP A 81 -5.37 9.34 -2.04
CA ASP A 81 -5.70 9.11 -3.46
C ASP A 81 -6.00 7.63 -3.76
N TYR A 82 -5.33 6.71 -3.05
CA TYR A 82 -5.46 5.26 -3.20
C TYR A 82 -5.87 4.55 -1.90
N VAL A 83 -6.10 5.31 -0.82
CA VAL A 83 -6.42 4.80 0.51
C VAL A 83 -7.82 5.29 0.90
N ASP A 84 -8.74 4.35 1.07
CA ASP A 84 -10.11 4.61 1.50
C ASP A 84 -10.17 4.98 2.99
N ARG A 85 -9.42 4.26 3.83
CA ARG A 85 -9.37 4.55 5.27
C ARG A 85 -8.14 4.00 5.96
N VAL A 86 -7.80 4.62 7.09
CA VAL A 86 -6.85 4.13 8.09
C VAL A 86 -7.55 3.96 9.44
N ASP A 87 -7.55 2.74 9.94
CA ASP A 87 -8.17 2.34 11.20
C ASP A 87 -7.09 1.88 12.20
N ALA A 88 -6.88 2.67 13.25
CA ALA A 88 -6.03 2.38 14.40
C ALA A 88 -6.86 1.79 15.55
N ALA A 89 -6.57 0.55 15.92
CA ALA A 89 -7.25 -0.14 17.00
C ALA A 89 -6.33 -1.14 17.69
N GLY A 90 -6.64 -1.51 18.92
CA GLY A 90 -5.91 -2.52 19.65
C GLY A 90 -6.59 -2.92 20.95
N THR A 91 -6.00 -3.88 21.64
CA THR A 91 -6.45 -4.36 22.94
C THR A 91 -5.24 -4.85 23.73
N GLY A 92 -5.05 -4.36 24.96
CA GLY A 92 -3.90 -4.74 25.77
C GLY A 92 -2.59 -4.40 25.06
N THR A 93 -1.74 -5.40 24.82
CA THR A 93 -0.45 -5.23 24.15
C THR A 93 -0.50 -5.36 22.63
N ASP A 94 -1.66 -5.70 22.08
CA ASP A 94 -1.84 -5.97 20.65
C ASP A 94 -2.47 -4.74 19.99
N GLY A 95 -1.66 -4.01 19.22
CA GLY A 95 -2.08 -2.83 18.48
C GLY A 95 -1.96 -3.07 16.98
N GLN A 96 -2.93 -2.61 16.21
CA GLN A 96 -2.94 -2.73 14.76
C GLN A 96 -3.40 -1.44 14.10
N ILE A 97 -2.81 -1.14 12.96
CA ILE A 97 -3.29 -0.11 12.04
C ILE A 97 -3.65 -0.82 10.75
N VAL A 98 -4.94 -0.84 10.43
CA VAL A 98 -5.48 -1.41 9.20
C VAL A 98 -5.63 -0.28 8.18
N ILE A 99 -4.91 -0.39 7.08
CA ILE A 99 -5.02 0.50 5.93
C ILE A 99 -5.84 -0.25 4.89
N ARG A 100 -6.94 0.35 4.42
CA ARG A 100 -7.73 -0.19 3.31
C ARG A 100 -7.49 0.62 2.05
N TYR A 101 -7.11 -0.05 0.97
CA TYR A 101 -6.95 0.56 -0.34
C TYR A 101 -8.31 0.69 -1.04
N GLY A 102 -8.52 1.81 -1.71
CA GLY A 102 -9.80 2.16 -2.32
C GLY A 102 -9.82 3.59 -2.83
N GLY A 103 -10.91 3.98 -3.46
CA GLY A 103 -11.09 5.30 -4.08
C GLY A 103 -11.09 5.24 -5.61
N ASP A 104 -11.41 6.36 -6.26
CA ASP A 104 -11.71 6.40 -7.71
C ASP A 104 -10.51 6.08 -8.62
N SER A 105 -9.28 6.18 -8.10
CA SER A 105 -8.03 6.03 -8.86
C SER A 105 -7.19 4.82 -8.45
N VAL A 106 -7.67 4.01 -7.51
CA VAL A 106 -6.98 2.79 -7.09
C VAL A 106 -6.96 1.77 -8.23
N ASN A 107 -5.89 0.99 -8.33
CA ASN A 107 -5.88 -0.15 -9.25
C ASN A 107 -6.84 -1.22 -8.74
N SER A 108 -7.74 -1.70 -9.59
CA SER A 108 -8.75 -2.72 -9.26
C SER A 108 -8.17 -4.03 -8.70
N THR A 109 -6.88 -4.29 -8.91
CA THR A 109 -6.19 -5.47 -8.37
C THR A 109 -6.02 -5.41 -6.85
N ILE A 110 -5.97 -4.20 -6.27
CA ILE A 110 -5.81 -3.96 -4.83
C ILE A 110 -6.99 -3.19 -4.24
N GLU A 111 -8.07 -2.99 -5.00
CA GLU A 111 -9.27 -2.35 -4.49
C GLU A 111 -9.86 -3.22 -3.37
N ASP A 112 -10.16 -2.59 -2.23
CA ASP A 112 -10.63 -3.24 -1.01
C ASP A 112 -9.62 -4.16 -0.30
N ASP A 113 -8.38 -4.29 -0.81
CA ASP A 113 -7.30 -4.96 -0.11
C ASP A 113 -6.85 -4.13 1.11
N GLU A 114 -6.34 -4.82 2.12
CA GLU A 114 -5.89 -4.25 3.38
C GLU A 114 -4.42 -4.58 3.65
N LEU A 115 -3.68 -3.58 4.12
CA LEU A 115 -2.33 -3.70 4.67
C LEU A 115 -2.38 -3.40 6.17
N VAL A 116 -1.81 -4.30 6.99
CA VAL A 116 -1.82 -4.13 8.45
C VAL A 116 -0.44 -3.83 8.98
N LEU A 117 -0.38 -2.87 9.90
CA LEU A 117 0.81 -2.55 10.67
C LEU A 117 0.55 -2.96 12.12
N SER A 118 1.18 -4.04 12.55
CA SER A 118 1.03 -4.63 13.89
C SER A 118 2.12 -4.10 14.82
N ALA A 119 1.72 -3.71 16.02
CA ALA A 119 2.60 -3.28 17.08
C ALA A 119 3.20 -4.50 17.79
N VAL A 120 4.51 -4.49 17.95
CA VAL A 120 5.27 -5.45 18.77
C VAL A 120 5.80 -4.67 19.96
N THR A 121 5.24 -4.94 21.13
CA THR A 121 5.56 -4.22 22.36
C THR A 121 6.65 -4.97 23.14
N SER A 122 7.57 -4.22 23.74
CA SER A 122 8.62 -4.80 24.61
C SER A 122 9.06 -3.78 25.65
N ALA A 123 8.74 -4.05 26.93
CA ALA A 123 9.20 -3.31 28.11
C ALA A 123 9.28 -1.77 27.93
N GLY A 124 8.21 -1.14 27.44
CA GLY A 124 8.12 0.32 27.24
C GLY A 124 8.49 0.82 25.84
N SER A 125 8.81 -0.07 24.90
CA SER A 125 8.99 0.25 23.48
C SER A 125 7.87 -0.36 22.63
N VAL A 126 7.57 0.28 21.50
CA VAL A 126 6.66 -0.21 20.46
C VAL A 126 7.42 -0.23 19.16
N ASN A 127 7.62 -1.43 18.59
CA ASN A 127 8.11 -1.60 17.23
C ASN A 127 6.93 -1.90 16.30
N TRP A 128 7.00 -1.49 15.04
CA TRP A 128 5.92 -1.72 14.08
C TRP A 128 6.37 -2.70 13.00
N VAL A 129 5.65 -3.79 12.87
CA VAL A 129 5.85 -4.79 11.83
C VAL A 129 4.69 -4.69 10.86
N CYS A 130 5.00 -4.71 9.57
CA CYS A 130 4.00 -4.72 8.51
C CYS A 130 3.69 -6.17 8.16
N GLN A 131 2.43 -6.58 8.24
CA GLN A 131 1.99 -7.95 7.97
C GLN A 131 0.69 -7.95 7.18
N THR A 132 0.56 -8.88 6.24
CA THR A 132 -0.66 -9.06 5.44
C THR A 132 -1.59 -10.11 6.04
N THR A 133 -1.06 -11.03 6.85
CA THR A 133 -1.82 -12.12 7.50
C THR A 133 -2.81 -11.64 8.55
N ASP A 134 -2.59 -10.44 9.08
CA ASP A 134 -3.43 -9.84 10.13
C ASP A 134 -4.59 -9.01 9.56
N ALA A 135 -4.71 -8.93 8.22
CA ALA A 135 -5.80 -8.23 7.56
C ALA A 135 -7.16 -8.83 7.96
N PRO A 136 -8.07 -8.03 8.53
CA PRO A 136 -9.34 -8.56 9.04
C PRO A 136 -10.28 -9.01 7.93
N ASN A 137 -10.22 -8.40 6.74
CA ASN A 137 -11.15 -8.69 5.65
C ASN A 137 -10.47 -9.27 4.42
N ASN A 138 -9.47 -8.57 3.88
CA ASN A 138 -8.86 -8.94 2.60
C ASN A 138 -7.37 -8.58 2.59
N ALA A 139 -6.49 -9.57 2.66
CA ALA A 139 -5.05 -9.34 2.72
C ALA A 139 -4.49 -8.95 1.35
N ILE A 140 -3.77 -7.83 1.28
CA ILE A 140 -3.03 -7.49 0.07
C ILE A 140 -1.99 -8.57 -0.29
N SER A 141 -1.85 -8.88 -1.58
CA SER A 141 -0.85 -9.85 -2.03
C SER A 141 0.58 -9.39 -1.75
N ASN A 142 1.45 -10.32 -1.34
CA ASN A 142 2.87 -10.07 -1.07
C ASN A 142 3.63 -9.54 -2.29
N GLU A 143 3.13 -9.70 -3.51
CA GLU A 143 3.73 -9.12 -4.72
C GLU A 143 3.68 -7.59 -4.74
N TYR A 144 2.64 -7.02 -4.14
CA TYR A 144 2.30 -5.60 -4.19
C TYR A 144 2.72 -4.80 -2.96
N ILE A 145 3.20 -5.46 -1.91
CA ILE A 145 3.72 -4.77 -0.73
C ILE A 145 5.17 -4.29 -0.92
N PRO A 146 5.56 -3.16 -0.34
CA PRO A 146 6.94 -2.70 -0.30
C PRO A 146 7.90 -3.71 0.34
N THR A 147 9.18 -3.67 0.00
CA THR A 147 10.19 -4.59 0.56
C THR A 147 10.32 -4.48 2.07
N ASN A 148 10.10 -3.30 2.65
CA ASN A 148 10.08 -3.10 4.11
C ASN A 148 8.83 -3.67 4.80
N CYS A 149 7.89 -4.21 4.02
CA CYS A 149 6.69 -4.90 4.47
C CYS A 149 6.70 -6.41 4.18
N ARG A 150 7.77 -6.94 3.57
CA ARG A 150 7.96 -8.37 3.35
C ARG A 150 8.77 -9.03 4.45
#